data_AF-A0A537L9F5-F1
#
_entry.id   AF-A0A537L9F5-F1
#
_cell.length_a   1.000
_cell.length_b   1.000
_cell.length_c   1.000
_cell.angle_alpha   90.00
_cell.angle_beta   90.00
_cell.angle_gamma   90.00
#
_symmetry.space_group_name_H-M   'P 1'
#
loop_
_entity.id
_entity.type
_entity.pdbx_description
1 polymer ?
#
loop_
_entity_poly.entity_id
_entity_poly.type
_entity_poly.pdbx_seq_one_letter_code
_entity_poly.pdbx_strand_id
1 'polypeptide(L)'
;MRVLSSVVLAPLVLALTYVGGAAFAVFWTIVAALVLWEWARLTTSAGAAGPALAGWLAAGLGYAGVLLFAPLLLRRDPALGLTAMLFVFAIVWVTDIAAYFAGRAIGGPKLWPAVSPKKTWSGAVGGTLGGVAAGLLVAKLAGLVVAPMLVLVALGLAIVAQGGDLLESAIKRHFGAKDSSRLIPGHGGLMDRLDGFLTAAAAAVMVGLVRGGLEGTARGLLVW
;
A
#
# COMPACT_ATOMS: atom_id res chain seq x y z
N MET A 1 -4.86 -9.06 19.31
CA MET A 1 -4.43 -7.64 19.36
C MET A 1 -4.30 -7.02 17.96
N ARG A 2 -3.51 -7.54 17.00
CA ARG A 2 -3.45 -7.05 15.60
C ARG A 2 -4.81 -6.84 14.90
N VAL A 3 -5.81 -7.64 15.27
CA VAL A 3 -7.17 -7.58 14.73
C VAL A 3 -7.92 -6.33 15.20
N LEU A 4 -7.66 -5.81 16.41
CA LEU A 4 -8.44 -4.71 16.99
C LEU A 4 -8.17 -3.37 16.28
N SER A 5 -6.90 -3.05 16.00
CA SER A 5 -6.54 -1.84 15.24
C SER A 5 -7.05 -1.92 13.81
N SER A 6 -6.98 -3.09 13.18
CA SER A 6 -7.48 -3.30 11.82
C SER A 6 -9.02 -3.24 11.74
N VAL A 7 -9.71 -3.74 12.76
CA VAL A 7 -11.18 -3.68 12.87
C VAL A 7 -11.69 -2.25 13.06
N VAL A 8 -10.91 -1.35 13.65
CA VAL A 8 -11.29 0.07 13.77
C VAL A 8 -10.87 0.89 12.55
N LEU A 9 -9.65 0.68 12.04
CA LEU A 9 -9.10 1.48 10.95
C LEU A 9 -9.73 1.14 9.59
N ALA A 10 -9.99 -0.13 9.29
CA ALA A 10 -10.54 -0.50 7.97
C ALA A 10 -11.93 0.09 7.71
N PRO A 11 -12.92 0.01 8.64
CA PRO A 11 -14.20 0.67 8.44
C PRO A 11 -14.09 2.19 8.32
N LEU A 12 -13.21 2.83 9.09
CA LEU A 12 -12.98 4.27 9.01
C LEU A 12 -12.43 4.66 7.63
N VAL A 13 -11.40 3.96 7.15
CA VAL A 13 -10.80 4.20 5.82
C VAL A 13 -11.84 3.99 4.72
N LEU A 14 -12.62 2.91 4.79
CA LEU A 14 -13.67 2.63 3.82
C LEU A 14 -14.79 3.69 3.85
N ALA A 15 -15.22 4.12 5.03
CA ALA A 15 -16.24 5.17 5.19
C ALA A 15 -15.75 6.51 4.65
N LEU A 16 -14.51 6.91 4.96
CA LEU A 16 -13.91 8.13 4.42
C LEU A 16 -13.69 8.04 2.91
N THR A 17 -13.35 6.86 2.40
CA THR A 17 -13.24 6.62 0.96
C THR A 17 -14.61 6.73 0.29
N TYR A 18 -15.66 6.19 0.92
CA TYR A 18 -17.03 6.31 0.42
C TYR A 18 -17.46 7.78 0.34
N VAL A 19 -17.30 8.53 1.44
CA VAL A 19 -17.63 9.97 1.51
C VAL A 19 -16.80 10.81 0.54
N GLY A 20 -15.50 10.53 0.42
CA GLY A 20 -14.59 11.30 -0.43
C GLY A 20 -14.41 12.76 0.03
N GLY A 21 -14.10 13.65 -0.91
CA GLY A 21 -14.04 15.09 -0.68
C GLY A 21 -13.01 15.54 0.37
N ALA A 22 -13.34 16.61 1.10
CA ALA A 22 -12.44 17.23 2.07
C ALA A 22 -12.10 16.30 3.24
N ALA A 23 -13.06 15.51 3.73
CA ALA A 23 -12.82 14.57 4.83
C ALA A 23 -11.76 13.52 4.46
N PHE A 24 -11.86 12.96 3.25
CA PHE A 24 -10.87 12.04 2.70
C PHE A 24 -9.50 12.73 2.51
N ALA A 25 -9.49 13.97 2.03
CA ALA A 25 -8.26 14.73 1.86
C ALA A 25 -7.54 15.03 3.18
N VAL A 26 -8.29 15.48 4.19
CA VAL A 26 -7.76 15.73 5.55
C VAL A 26 -7.20 14.44 6.15
N PHE A 27 -7.90 13.32 6.00
CA PHE A 27 -7.44 12.03 6.49
C PHE A 27 -6.07 11.63 5.89
N TRP A 28 -5.94 11.64 4.56
CA TRP A 28 -4.66 11.30 3.92
C TRP A 28 -3.55 12.30 4.20
N THR A 29 -3.89 13.57 4.42
CA THR A 29 -2.93 14.59 4.87
C THR A 29 -2.39 14.27 6.26
N ILE A 30 -3.26 13.90 7.20
CA ILE A 30 -2.85 13.48 8.54
C ILE A 30 -1.99 12.21 8.47
N VAL A 31 -2.41 11.21 7.69
CA VAL A 31 -1.65 9.96 7.50
C VAL A 31 -0.25 10.25 6.93
N ALA A 32 -0.15 11.07 5.88
CA ALA A 32 1.13 11.44 5.29
C ALA A 32 2.04 12.20 6.26
N ALA A 33 1.48 13.14 7.04
CA ALA A 33 2.23 13.87 8.05
C ALA A 33 2.76 12.95 9.17
N LEU A 34 1.95 11.99 9.62
CA LEU A 34 2.36 11.00 10.62
C LEU A 34 3.45 10.07 10.08
N VAL A 35 3.34 9.61 8.83
CA VAL A 35 4.38 8.78 8.20
C VAL A 35 5.68 9.56 8.01
N LEU A 36 5.61 10.82 7.59
CA LEU A 36 6.79 11.69 7.48
C LEU A 36 7.47 11.88 8.84
N TRP A 37 6.68 12.06 9.89
CA TRP A 37 7.18 12.15 11.26
C TRP A 37 7.84 10.84 11.72
N GLU A 38 7.23 9.68 11.46
CA GLU A 38 7.82 8.37 11.77
C GLU A 38 9.15 8.17 11.04
N TRP A 39 9.21 8.52 9.76
CA TRP A 39 10.41 8.42 8.95
C TRP A 39 11.54 9.33 9.46
N ALA A 40 11.22 10.60 9.74
CA ALA A 40 12.18 11.56 10.29
C ALA A 40 12.72 11.08 11.65
N ARG A 41 11.85 10.52 12.50
CA ARG A 41 12.25 9.95 13.78
C ARG A 41 13.14 8.71 13.62
N LEU A 42 12.81 7.79 12.72
CA LEU A 42 13.59 6.59 12.46
C LEU A 42 15.02 6.95 12.02
N THR A 43 15.13 7.88 11.07
CA THR A 43 16.42 8.29 10.48
C THR A 43 17.29 9.07 11.47
N THR A 44 16.70 9.99 12.23
CA THR A 44 17.43 10.76 13.27
C THR A 44 17.83 9.90 14.47
N SER A 45 16.94 9.03 14.97
CA SER A 45 17.24 8.15 16.11
C SER A 45 18.30 7.10 15.80
N ALA A 46 18.47 6.74 14.52
CA ALA A 46 19.55 5.87 14.06
C ALA A 46 20.89 6.61 13.86
N GLY A 47 20.97 7.91 14.17
CA GLY A 47 22.20 8.68 14.11
C GLY A 47 22.58 9.19 12.72
N ALA A 48 21.66 9.20 11.75
CA ALA A 48 21.92 9.83 10.46
C ALA A 48 22.17 11.33 10.64
N ALA A 49 23.24 11.85 10.04
CA ALA A 49 23.64 13.25 10.14
C ALA A 49 24.15 13.81 8.81
N GLY A 50 24.23 15.14 8.70
CA GLY A 50 24.80 15.82 7.54
C GLY A 50 24.09 15.47 6.21
N PRO A 51 24.84 15.26 5.11
CA PRO A 51 24.26 14.95 3.79
C PRO A 51 23.42 13.68 3.76
N ALA A 52 23.77 12.67 4.56
CA ALA A 52 23.01 11.43 4.64
C ALA A 52 21.61 11.65 5.23
N LEU A 53 21.52 12.47 6.29
CA LEU A 53 20.22 12.85 6.87
C LEU A 53 19.36 13.61 5.85
N ALA A 54 19.95 14.55 5.12
CA ALA A 54 19.23 15.29 4.08
C ALA A 54 18.66 14.36 3.00
N GLY A 55 19.45 13.39 2.53
CA GLY A 55 19.00 12.37 1.58
C GLY A 55 17.85 11.52 2.11
N TRP A 56 17.94 11.08 3.37
CA TRP A 56 16.87 10.31 4.01
C TRP A 56 15.59 11.13 4.23
N LEU A 57 15.70 12.40 4.64
CA LEU A 57 14.53 13.27 4.79
C LEU A 57 13.86 13.57 3.44
N ALA A 58 14.65 13.76 2.37
CA ALA A 58 14.11 13.90 1.03
C ALA A 58 13.37 12.63 0.56
N ALA A 59 13.93 11.44 0.84
CA ALA A 59 13.27 10.17 0.56
C ALA A 59 11.96 10.02 1.35
N GLY A 60 11.95 10.40 2.63
CA GLY A 60 10.76 10.40 3.48
C GLY A 60 9.69 11.37 2.98
N LEU A 61 10.08 12.55 2.50
CA LEU A 61 9.17 13.51 1.88
C LEU A 61 8.55 12.94 0.60
N GLY A 62 9.35 12.29 -0.24
CA GLY A 62 8.85 11.59 -1.43
C GLY A 62 7.87 10.47 -1.07
N TYR A 63 8.21 9.66 -0.05
CA TYR A 63 7.37 8.57 0.46
C TYR A 63 6.01 9.09 0.95
N ALA A 64 6.02 10.09 1.84
CA ALA A 64 4.80 10.71 2.35
C ALA A 64 4.00 11.44 1.26
N GLY A 65 4.69 12.08 0.30
CA GLY A 65 4.07 12.73 -0.84
C GLY A 65 3.29 11.73 -1.72
N VAL A 66 3.88 10.59 -2.04
CA VAL A 66 3.19 9.51 -2.78
C VAL A 66 1.96 9.02 -2.00
N LEU A 67 2.12 8.79 -0.69
CA LEU A 67 1.03 8.35 0.18
C LEU A 67 -0.12 9.36 0.25
N LEU A 68 0.17 10.65 0.11
CA LEU A 68 -0.83 11.71 0.03
C LEU A 68 -1.48 11.76 -1.35
N PHE A 69 -0.69 11.94 -2.41
CA PHE A 69 -1.22 12.28 -3.73
C PHE A 69 -1.88 11.10 -4.45
N ALA A 70 -1.35 9.89 -4.32
CA ALA A 70 -1.89 8.72 -5.02
C ALA A 70 -3.37 8.43 -4.69
N PRO A 71 -3.78 8.30 -3.40
CA PRO A 71 -5.18 8.08 -3.07
C PRO A 71 -6.08 9.25 -3.46
N LEU A 72 -5.60 10.50 -3.37
CA LEU A 72 -6.39 11.67 -3.76
C LEU A 72 -6.67 11.70 -5.27
N LEU A 73 -5.67 11.41 -6.09
CA LEU A 73 -5.83 11.36 -7.54
C LEU A 73 -6.70 10.18 -7.97
N LEU A 74 -6.50 9.00 -7.37
CA LEU A 74 -7.34 7.82 -7.65
C LEU A 74 -8.80 8.06 -7.25
N ARG A 75 -9.06 8.71 -6.10
CA ARG A 75 -10.42 8.95 -5.62
C ARG A 75 -11.13 10.13 -6.30
N ARG A 76 -10.40 10.98 -7.03
CA ARG A 76 -10.89 12.23 -7.62
C ARG A 76 -12.05 12.03 -8.61
N ASP A 77 -12.02 10.95 -9.38
CA ASP A 77 -13.05 10.63 -10.36
C ASP A 77 -14.41 10.38 -9.65
N PRO A 78 -15.47 11.14 -9.96
CA PRO A 78 -16.76 10.98 -9.29
C PRO A 78 -17.44 9.62 -9.57
N ALA A 79 -17.22 9.04 -10.74
CA ALA A 79 -17.88 7.81 -11.17
C ALA A 79 -17.08 6.56 -10.77
N LEU A 80 -15.77 6.58 -10.98
CA LEU A 80 -14.91 5.40 -10.80
C LEU A 80 -13.93 5.52 -9.62
N GLY A 81 -13.81 6.68 -8.99
CA GLY A 81 -12.79 6.91 -7.96
C GLY A 81 -12.97 6.05 -6.71
N LEU A 82 -14.21 5.81 -6.29
CA LEU A 82 -14.49 4.87 -5.20
C LEU A 82 -14.07 3.45 -5.59
N THR A 83 -14.46 2.99 -6.78
CA THR A 83 -14.10 1.68 -7.31
C THR A 83 -12.59 1.51 -7.42
N ALA A 84 -11.85 2.53 -7.86
CA ALA A 84 -10.40 2.48 -7.98
C ALA A 84 -9.72 2.31 -6.62
N MET A 85 -10.19 3.02 -5.60
CA MET A 85 -9.69 2.85 -4.24
C MET A 85 -10.00 1.47 -3.67
N LEU A 86 -11.24 0.99 -3.83
CA LEU A 86 -11.62 -0.36 -3.38
C LEU A 86 -10.85 -1.45 -4.11
N PHE A 87 -10.57 -1.26 -5.41
CA PHE A 87 -9.76 -2.16 -6.22
C PHE A 87 -8.33 -2.28 -5.66
N VAL A 88 -7.67 -1.15 -5.39
CA VAL A 88 -6.31 -1.14 -4.81
C VAL A 88 -6.31 -1.72 -3.39
N PHE A 89 -7.27 -1.34 -2.54
CA PHE A 89 -7.37 -1.90 -1.17
C PHE A 89 -7.60 -3.40 -1.18
N ALA A 90 -8.51 -3.89 -2.03
CA ALA A 90 -8.79 -5.32 -2.14
C ALA A 90 -7.55 -6.11 -2.58
N ILE A 91 -6.81 -5.59 -3.57
CA ILE A 91 -5.55 -6.21 -4.01
C ILE A 91 -4.56 -6.28 -2.84
N VAL A 92 -4.28 -5.16 -2.17
CA VAL A 92 -3.26 -5.10 -1.12
C VAL A 92 -3.65 -5.97 0.07
N TRP A 93 -4.84 -5.77 0.63
CA TRP A 93 -5.27 -6.46 1.85
C TRP A 93 -5.40 -7.97 1.64
N VAL A 94 -5.97 -8.39 0.50
CA VAL A 94 -6.09 -9.83 0.21
C VAL A 94 -4.73 -10.43 -0.15
N THR A 95 -3.81 -9.68 -0.78
CA THR A 95 -2.44 -10.15 -0.99
C THR A 95 -1.76 -10.49 0.33
N ASP A 96 -1.83 -9.61 1.33
CA ASP A 96 -1.20 -9.85 2.64
C ASP A 96 -1.82 -11.04 3.38
N ILE A 97 -3.16 -11.12 3.38
CA ILE A 97 -3.90 -12.20 4.03
C ILE A 97 -3.60 -13.54 3.36
N ALA A 98 -3.72 -13.61 2.03
CA ALA A 98 -3.48 -14.84 1.28
C ALA A 98 -2.00 -15.25 1.34
N ALA A 99 -1.06 -14.30 1.31
CA ALA A 99 0.37 -14.59 1.47
C ALA A 99 0.68 -15.19 2.84
N TYR A 100 0.06 -14.67 3.91
CA TYR A 100 0.22 -15.21 5.25
C TYR A 100 -0.31 -16.64 5.34
N PHE A 101 -1.52 -16.92 4.86
CA PHE A 101 -2.12 -18.24 4.94
C PHE A 101 -1.43 -19.26 4.03
N ALA A 102 -1.18 -18.92 2.76
CA ALA A 102 -0.48 -19.80 1.82
C ALA A 102 0.96 -20.07 2.29
N GLY A 103 1.68 -19.04 2.74
CA GLY A 103 3.04 -19.20 3.22
C GLY A 103 3.14 -20.08 4.47
N ARG A 104 2.14 -20.03 5.36
CA ARG A 104 2.09 -20.86 6.57
C ARG A 104 1.60 -22.29 6.30
N ALA A 105 0.64 -22.46 5.40
CA ALA A 105 0.07 -23.77 5.07
C ALA A 105 0.98 -24.60 4.16
N ILE A 106 1.59 -23.96 3.15
CA ILE A 106 2.42 -24.63 2.13
C ILE A 106 3.90 -24.64 2.55
N GLY A 107 4.40 -23.55 3.14
CA GLY A 107 5.80 -23.45 3.53
C GLY A 107 6.76 -23.33 2.34
N GLY A 108 7.98 -23.86 2.45
CA GLY A 108 8.97 -23.84 1.37
C GLY A 108 10.03 -22.71 1.48
N PRO A 109 10.76 -22.44 0.39
CA PRO A 109 11.94 -21.57 0.43
C PRO A 109 11.57 -20.14 0.80
N LYS A 110 12.45 -19.51 1.58
CA LYS A 110 12.30 -18.12 2.02
C LYS A 110 12.55 -17.17 0.86
N LEU A 111 11.73 -16.12 0.77
CA LEU A 111 11.79 -15.14 -0.31
C LEU A 111 13.05 -14.27 -0.19
N TRP A 112 13.29 -13.70 1.00
CA TRP A 112 14.46 -12.87 1.27
C TRP A 112 14.86 -12.96 2.76
N PRO A 113 15.66 -13.98 3.15
CA PRO A 113 15.96 -14.27 4.56
C PRO A 113 16.55 -13.10 5.35
N ALA A 114 17.45 -12.32 4.73
CA ALA A 114 18.15 -11.22 5.38
C ALA A 114 17.21 -10.05 5.76
N VAL A 115 16.15 -9.82 4.98
CA VAL A 115 15.23 -8.70 5.18
C VAL A 115 13.96 -9.15 5.92
N SER A 116 13.35 -10.25 5.45
CA SER A 116 12.10 -10.79 5.98
C SER A 116 12.15 -12.32 6.09
N PRO A 117 12.65 -12.86 7.22
CA PRO A 117 12.89 -14.31 7.39
C PRO A 117 11.60 -15.15 7.44
N LYS A 118 10.44 -14.51 7.57
CA LYS A 118 9.14 -15.19 7.66
C LYS A 118 8.46 -15.36 6.30
N LYS A 119 8.81 -14.57 5.28
CA LYS A 119 8.19 -14.62 3.94
C LYS A 119 8.71 -15.81 3.13
N THR A 120 7.80 -16.50 2.44
CA THR A 120 8.10 -17.65 1.57
C THR A 120 7.65 -17.37 0.14
N TRP A 121 8.24 -18.07 -0.83
CA TRP A 121 7.81 -18.01 -2.24
C TRP A 121 6.38 -18.50 -2.44
N SER A 122 5.96 -19.54 -1.72
CA SER A 122 4.58 -20.03 -1.73
C SER A 122 3.59 -18.97 -1.24
N GLY A 123 3.96 -18.23 -0.20
CA GLY A 123 3.19 -17.09 0.29
C GLY A 123 3.11 -16.00 -0.77
N ALA A 124 4.23 -15.68 -1.43
CA ALA A 124 4.22 -14.65 -2.47
C ALA A 124 3.28 -14.98 -3.63
N VAL A 125 3.34 -16.22 -4.14
CA VAL A 125 2.46 -16.70 -5.22
C VAL A 125 1.00 -16.71 -4.77
N GLY A 126 0.71 -17.28 -3.59
CA GLY A 126 -0.66 -17.32 -3.05
C GLY A 126 -1.24 -15.92 -2.80
N GLY A 127 -0.41 -15.01 -2.29
CA GLY A 127 -0.72 -13.59 -2.13
C GLY A 127 -1.09 -12.94 -3.45
N THR A 128 -0.23 -13.07 -4.46
CA THR A 128 -0.47 -12.51 -5.79
C THR A 128 -1.79 -13.01 -6.39
N LEU A 129 -2.04 -14.32 -6.36
CA LEU A 129 -3.27 -14.90 -6.90
C LEU A 129 -4.51 -14.42 -6.14
N GLY A 130 -4.44 -14.35 -4.80
CA GLY A 130 -5.52 -13.82 -3.97
C GLY A 130 -5.82 -12.35 -4.23
N GLY A 131 -4.78 -11.52 -4.31
CA GLY A 131 -4.90 -10.09 -4.62
C GLY A 131 -5.52 -9.84 -5.98
N VAL A 132 -5.05 -10.55 -7.02
CA VAL A 132 -5.63 -10.48 -8.37
C VAL A 132 -7.11 -10.84 -8.34
N ALA A 133 -7.46 -11.99 -7.74
CA ALA A 133 -8.86 -12.43 -7.65
C ALA A 133 -9.75 -11.39 -6.94
N ALA A 134 -9.27 -10.79 -5.85
CA ALA A 134 -10.00 -9.78 -5.10
C ALA A 134 -10.20 -8.49 -5.89
N GLY A 135 -9.17 -7.98 -6.57
CA GLY A 135 -9.29 -6.81 -7.44
C GLY A 135 -10.28 -7.04 -8.57
N LEU A 136 -10.20 -8.19 -9.25
CA LEU A 136 -11.13 -8.55 -10.32
C LEU A 136 -12.56 -8.72 -9.82
N LEU A 137 -12.76 -9.25 -8.60
CA LEU A 137 -14.06 -9.31 -7.97
C LEU A 137 -14.65 -7.90 -7.75
N VAL A 138 -13.85 -6.95 -7.24
CA VAL A 138 -14.29 -5.56 -7.09
C VAL A 138 -14.68 -4.96 -8.44
N ALA A 139 -13.87 -5.15 -9.48
CA ALA A 139 -14.17 -4.64 -10.82
C ALA A 139 -15.48 -5.23 -11.37
N LYS A 140 -15.69 -6.54 -11.23
CA LYS A 140 -16.91 -7.22 -11.66
C LYS A 140 -18.14 -6.74 -10.90
N LEU A 141 -18.05 -6.59 -9.59
CA LEU A 141 -19.16 -6.10 -8.75
C LEU A 141 -19.50 -4.63 -9.06
N ALA A 142 -18.53 -3.84 -9.53
CA ALA A 142 -18.74 -2.49 -10.02
C ALA A 142 -19.28 -2.42 -11.47
N GLY A 143 -19.59 -3.57 -12.10
CA GLY A 143 -20.11 -3.64 -13.46
C GLY A 143 -19.08 -3.36 -14.55
N LEU A 144 -17.78 -3.43 -14.24
CA LEU A 144 -16.71 -3.20 -15.21
C LEU A 144 -16.42 -4.46 -16.03
N VAL A 145 -15.97 -4.24 -17.27
CA VAL A 145 -15.47 -5.31 -18.14
C VAL A 145 -14.08 -5.75 -17.66
N VAL A 146 -13.94 -7.04 -17.35
CA VAL A 146 -12.65 -7.62 -16.96
C VAL A 146 -11.85 -7.96 -18.22
N ALA A 147 -11.24 -6.94 -18.82
CA ALA A 147 -10.36 -7.10 -19.97
C ALA A 147 -9.03 -7.77 -19.56
N PRO A 148 -8.32 -8.46 -20.47
CA PRO A 148 -7.02 -9.06 -20.19
C PRO A 148 -6.00 -8.09 -19.58
N MET A 149 -6.01 -6.82 -20.01
CA MET A 149 -5.13 -5.81 -19.44
C MET A 149 -5.45 -5.46 -17.99
N LEU A 150 -6.73 -5.46 -17.58
CA LEU A 150 -7.08 -5.24 -16.19
C LEU A 150 -6.55 -6.37 -15.29
N VAL A 151 -6.50 -7.60 -15.79
CA VAL A 151 -5.87 -8.75 -15.11
C VAL A 151 -4.37 -8.52 -14.95
N LEU A 152 -3.68 -8.06 -16.00
CA LEU A 152 -2.25 -7.75 -15.93
C LEU A 152 -1.94 -6.57 -15.00
N VAL A 153 -2.81 -5.56 -14.95
CA VAL A 153 -2.71 -4.47 -13.97
C VAL A 153 -2.86 -5.01 -12.56
N ALA A 154 -3.90 -5.80 -12.29
CA ALA A 154 -4.11 -6.39 -10.97
C ALA A 154 -2.91 -7.24 -10.53
N LEU A 155 -2.34 -8.02 -11.46
CA LEU A 155 -1.13 -8.82 -11.25
C LEU A 155 0.06 -7.95 -10.90
N GLY A 156 0.30 -6.89 -11.68
CA GLY A 156 1.37 -5.94 -11.44
C GLY A 156 1.25 -5.25 -10.09
N LEU A 157 0.05 -4.77 -9.73
CA LEU A 157 -0.19 -4.13 -8.44
C LEU A 157 0.03 -5.07 -7.26
N ALA A 158 -0.38 -6.34 -7.36
CA ALA A 158 -0.16 -7.33 -6.30
C ALA A 158 1.33 -7.67 -6.10
N ILE A 159 2.12 -7.71 -7.18
CA ILE A 159 3.58 -7.90 -7.11
C ILE A 159 4.25 -6.67 -6.51
N VAL A 160 3.87 -5.47 -6.98
CA VAL A 160 4.43 -4.21 -6.49
C VAL A 160 4.14 -4.02 -5.01
N ALA A 161 2.92 -4.34 -4.54
CA ALA A 161 2.54 -4.29 -3.13
C ALA A 161 3.50 -5.12 -2.24
N GLN A 162 3.79 -6.36 -2.65
CA GLN A 162 4.74 -7.21 -1.91
C GLN A 162 6.17 -6.66 -1.94
N GLY A 163 6.54 -6.03 -3.06
CA GLY A 163 7.80 -5.30 -3.20
C GLY A 163 7.90 -4.12 -2.23
N GLY A 164 6.81 -3.38 -1.99
CA GLY A 164 6.74 -2.31 -1.00
C GLY A 164 6.99 -2.78 0.42
N ASP A 165 6.33 -3.86 0.85
CA ASP A 165 6.57 -4.46 2.18
C ASP A 165 8.03 -4.93 2.34
N LEU A 166 8.62 -5.50 1.27
CA LEU A 166 10.06 -5.84 1.29
C LEU A 166 10.97 -4.61 1.34
N LEU A 167 10.67 -3.56 0.58
CA LEU A 167 11.42 -2.30 0.58
C LEU A 167 11.40 -1.66 1.96
N GLU A 168 10.23 -1.56 2.59
CA GLU A 168 10.11 -1.01 3.92
C GLU A 168 10.84 -1.88 4.95
N SER A 169 10.68 -3.20 4.86
CA SER A 169 11.45 -4.13 5.68
C SER A 169 12.95 -3.90 5.54
N ALA A 170 13.45 -3.65 4.33
CA ALA A 170 14.87 -3.36 4.08
C ALA A 170 15.32 -2.03 4.70
N ILE A 171 14.51 -0.97 4.58
CA ILE A 171 14.77 0.34 5.21
C ILE A 171 14.87 0.19 6.73
N LYS A 172 13.95 -0.56 7.35
CA LYS A 172 13.99 -0.83 8.80
C LYS A 172 15.27 -1.56 9.21
N ARG A 173 15.70 -2.56 8.44
CA ARG A 173 16.95 -3.29 8.70
C ARG A 173 18.19 -2.42 8.53
N HIS A 174 18.20 -1.50 7.56
CA HIS A 174 19.29 -0.55 7.37
C HIS A 174 19.53 0.29 8.64
N PHE A 175 18.46 0.67 9.34
CA PHE A 175 18.53 1.44 10.59
C PHE A 175 18.58 0.58 11.86
N GLY A 176 18.82 -0.74 11.75
CA GLY A 176 18.85 -1.65 12.90
C GLY A 176 17.49 -1.79 13.62
N ALA A 177 16.41 -1.29 13.02
CA ALA A 177 15.07 -1.33 13.57
C ALA A 177 14.29 -2.56 13.09
N LYS A 178 13.24 -2.91 13.83
CA LYS A 178 12.28 -3.95 13.44
C LYS A 178 10.92 -3.38 13.07
N ASP A 179 10.46 -2.40 13.85
CA ASP A 179 9.21 -1.69 13.65
C ASP A 179 9.57 -0.20 13.41
N SER A 180 8.79 0.51 12.58
CA SER A 180 9.10 1.91 12.23
C SER A 180 8.94 2.87 13.41
N SER A 181 7.99 2.58 14.31
CA SER A 181 7.73 3.37 15.51
C SER A 181 6.97 2.53 16.56
N ARG A 182 6.65 3.16 17.71
CA ARG A 182 5.70 2.62 18.71
C ARG A 182 4.41 3.44 18.77
N LEU A 183 4.07 4.15 17.69
CA LEU A 183 2.94 5.08 17.63
C LEU A 183 1.61 4.39 17.93
N ILE A 184 1.45 3.13 17.49
CA ILE A 184 0.28 2.32 17.84
C ILE A 184 0.73 1.33 18.94
N PRO A 185 0.31 1.53 20.21
CA PRO A 185 0.75 0.69 21.33
C PRO A 185 0.51 -0.80 21.05
N GLY A 186 1.58 -1.59 21.05
CA GLY A 186 1.54 -3.04 20.79
C GLY A 186 1.39 -3.46 19.32
N HIS A 187 1.46 -2.51 18.36
CA HIS A 187 1.08 -2.75 16.95
C HIS A 187 2.10 -2.28 15.91
N GLY A 188 3.18 -1.62 16.32
CA GLY A 188 4.20 -1.04 15.42
C GLY A 188 3.88 0.41 15.05
N GLY A 189 4.52 0.90 13.98
CA GLY A 189 4.21 2.20 13.42
C GLY A 189 3.11 2.17 12.38
N LEU A 190 2.69 3.37 11.97
CA LEU A 190 1.73 3.57 10.89
C LEU A 190 2.33 3.19 9.53
N MET A 191 3.63 3.45 9.34
CA MET A 191 4.37 3.07 8.13
C MET A 191 4.28 1.57 7.88
N ASP A 192 4.46 0.75 8.93
CA ASP A 192 4.34 -0.73 8.91
C ASP A 192 2.97 -1.26 8.42
N ARG A 193 1.96 -0.39 8.27
CA ARG A 193 0.61 -0.74 7.84
C ARG A 193 0.28 -0.27 6.42
N LEU A 194 1.12 0.56 5.85
CA LEU A 194 0.89 1.23 4.58
C LEU A 194 1.98 0.88 3.54
N ASP A 195 2.89 -0.01 3.88
CA ASP A 195 4.04 -0.44 3.06
C ASP A 195 3.63 -1.00 1.68
N GLY A 196 2.76 -2.01 1.68
CA GLY A 196 2.21 -2.58 0.44
C GLY A 196 1.23 -1.64 -0.25
N PHE A 197 0.48 -0.85 0.51
CA PHE A 197 -0.46 0.11 -0.05
C PHE A 197 0.24 1.23 -0.81
N LEU A 198 1.33 1.79 -0.27
CA LEU A 198 2.03 2.93 -0.86
C LEU A 198 2.52 2.60 -2.27
N THR A 199 3.23 1.48 -2.42
CA THR A 199 3.80 1.10 -3.72
C THR A 199 2.72 0.69 -4.72
N ALA A 200 1.67 0.00 -4.27
CA ALA A 200 0.53 -0.34 -5.11
C ALA A 200 -0.23 0.92 -5.56
N ALA A 201 -0.49 1.88 -4.66
CA ALA A 201 -1.15 3.13 -4.98
C ALA A 201 -0.30 3.98 -5.93
N ALA A 202 1.02 4.02 -5.74
CA ALA A 202 1.96 4.67 -6.66
C ALA A 202 1.88 4.06 -8.07
N ALA A 203 1.94 2.74 -8.19
CA ALA A 203 1.81 2.08 -9.48
C ALA A 203 0.43 2.30 -10.11
N ALA A 204 -0.64 2.23 -9.32
CA ALA A 204 -2.00 2.44 -9.77
C ALA A 204 -2.22 3.86 -10.29
N VAL A 205 -1.74 4.88 -9.56
CA VAL A 205 -1.85 6.28 -10.00
C VAL A 205 -1.02 6.52 -11.25
N MET A 206 0.18 5.92 -11.38
CA MET A 206 1.00 6.04 -12.58
C MET A 206 0.30 5.46 -13.81
N VAL A 207 -0.25 4.24 -13.71
CA VAL A 207 -1.04 3.61 -14.79
C VAL A 207 -2.24 4.48 -15.15
N GLY A 208 -2.95 4.97 -14.13
CA GLY A 208 -4.12 5.83 -14.30
C GLY A 208 -3.80 7.15 -14.99
N LEU A 209 -2.73 7.84 -14.57
CA LEU A 209 -2.31 9.14 -15.12
C LEU A 209 -1.85 9.02 -16.57
N VAL A 210 -1.06 7.98 -16.89
CA VAL A 210 -0.55 7.76 -18.26
C VAL A 210 -1.69 7.56 -19.25
N ARG A 211 -2.79 6.92 -18.84
CA ARG A 211 -3.91 6.59 -19.73
C ARG A 211 -5.07 7.58 -19.69
N GLY A 212 -5.37 8.13 -18.52
CA GLY A 212 -6.57 8.94 -18.27
C GLY A 212 -6.28 10.39 -17.88
N GLY A 213 -5.01 10.77 -17.73
CA GLY A 213 -4.64 12.10 -17.24
C GLY A 213 -5.09 12.37 -15.80
N LEU A 214 -4.96 13.64 -15.37
CA LEU A 214 -5.27 14.07 -14.01
C LEU A 214 -6.76 13.92 -13.64
N GLU A 215 -7.66 14.15 -14.60
CA GLU A 215 -9.11 14.10 -14.36
C GLU A 215 -9.69 12.69 -14.48
N GLY A 216 -9.08 11.84 -15.32
CA GLY A 216 -9.53 10.48 -15.60
C GLY A 216 -8.65 9.39 -14.99
N THR A 217 -7.92 9.68 -13.90
CA THR A 217 -6.95 8.72 -13.32
C THR A 217 -7.58 7.37 -12.99
N ALA A 218 -8.75 7.37 -12.33
CA ALA A 218 -9.47 6.14 -11.99
C ALA A 218 -9.93 5.37 -13.24
N ARG A 219 -10.47 6.09 -14.23
CA ARG A 219 -10.87 5.51 -15.52
C ARG A 219 -9.68 4.91 -16.27
N GLY A 220 -8.55 5.60 -16.31
CA GLY A 220 -7.32 5.13 -16.94
C GLY A 220 -6.74 3.88 -16.27
N LEU A 221 -6.99 3.71 -14.97
CA LEU A 221 -6.60 2.49 -14.24
C LEU A 221 -7.54 1.32 -14.54
N LEU A 222 -8.84 1.56 -14.55
CA LEU A 222 -9.86 0.49 -14.47
C LEU A 222 -10.47 0.08 -15.81
N VAL A 223 -10.52 1.00 -16.79
CA VAL A 223 -11.22 0.76 -18.07
C VAL A 223 -10.20 0.50 -19.16
N TRP A 224 -10.30 -0.66 -19.79
CA TRP A 224 -9.35 -1.18 -20.77
C TRP A 224 -10.06 -1.59 -22.05
#